data_AF-A0A6V7P487-F1
#
_entry.id   AF-A0A6V7P487-F1
#
_cell.length_a   1.000
_cell.length_b   1.000
_cell.length_c   1.000
_cell.angle_alpha   90.00
_cell.angle_beta   90.00
_cell.angle_gamma   90.00
#
_symmetry.space_group_name_H-M   'P 1'
#
loop_
_entity.id
_entity.type
_entity.pdbx_description
1 polymer ?
#
loop_
_entity_poly.entity_id
_entity_poly.type
_entity_poly.pdbx_seq_one_letter_code
_entity_poly.pdbx_strand_id
1 'polypeptide(L)'
;MAISFHLALSLLLLLLLLLRVDEGFVSVSAAAAAESVEITYGSVIKLMHEKTKFRLHSHDVPYGSGSGQQSVTGFPNVDDSNSYWIVRPTHDSSDKQGDAIKSGTIIRLQHMKTRKWLHSHLHASPISGNLEVSCFGADGESDTGDYWRLEIEGSGKTWRQDQRVRLRHVDTGGYLHSHDKKYTRIAGGQQEVCGVREKRPDNIWLAAEGVYLPVNGSK
;
A
#
# COMPACT_ATOMS: atom_id res chain seq x y z
N MET A 1 -35.36 30.80 61.08
CA MET A 1 -35.04 31.64 59.90
C MET A 1 -33.61 31.40 59.37
N ALA A 2 -32.60 31.17 60.22
CA ALA A 2 -31.21 30.95 59.78
C ALA A 2 -30.94 29.61 59.06
N ILE A 3 -31.61 28.53 59.45
CA ILE A 3 -31.38 27.17 58.90
C ILE A 3 -31.82 27.09 57.42
N SER A 4 -32.93 27.75 57.07
CA SER A 4 -33.47 27.83 55.72
C SER A 4 -32.53 28.57 54.75
N PHE A 5 -31.79 29.55 55.27
CA PHE A 5 -30.86 30.37 54.49
C PHE A 5 -29.56 29.62 54.15
N HIS A 6 -29.06 28.80 55.08
CA HIS A 6 -27.89 27.95 54.82
C HIS A 6 -28.18 26.82 53.84
N LEU A 7 -29.37 26.22 53.89
CA LEU A 7 -29.77 25.18 52.93
C LEU A 7 -29.87 25.73 51.49
N ALA A 8 -30.45 26.93 51.33
CA ALA A 8 -30.58 27.60 50.04
C ALA A 8 -29.20 27.99 49.46
N LEU A 9 -28.28 28.47 50.31
CA LEU A 9 -26.92 28.84 49.89
C LEU A 9 -26.10 27.60 49.48
N SER A 10 -26.23 26.48 50.19
CA SER A 10 -25.58 25.21 49.82
C SER A 10 -26.12 24.62 48.53
N LEU A 11 -27.43 24.75 48.27
CA LEU A 11 -28.05 24.26 47.03
C LEU A 11 -27.63 25.11 45.83
N LEU A 12 -27.49 26.43 46.01
CA LEU A 12 -26.99 27.35 44.98
C LEU A 12 -25.51 27.10 44.67
N LEU A 13 -24.68 26.83 45.68
CA LEU A 13 -23.27 26.46 45.50
C LEU A 13 -23.13 25.10 44.79
N LEU A 14 -23.98 24.13 45.10
CA LEU A 14 -24.01 22.83 44.42
C LEU A 14 -24.48 22.96 42.96
N LEU A 15 -25.49 23.80 42.70
CA LEU A 15 -25.97 24.09 41.35
C LEU A 15 -24.91 24.83 40.51
N LEU A 16 -24.15 25.75 41.12
CA LEU A 16 -23.03 26.45 40.49
C LEU A 16 -21.81 25.53 40.26
N LEU A 17 -21.59 24.53 41.12
CA LEU A 17 -20.59 23.49 40.91
C LEU A 17 -20.99 22.53 39.77
N LEU A 18 -22.28 22.19 39.66
CA LEU A 18 -22.81 21.36 38.57
C LEU A 18 -22.83 22.09 37.21
N LEU A 19 -23.06 23.41 37.20
CA LEU A 19 -22.99 24.25 35.99
C LEU A 19 -21.57 24.55 35.51
N ARG A 20 -20.52 24.16 36.27
CA ARG A 20 -19.11 24.37 35.89
C ARG A 20 -18.44 23.15 35.25
N VAL A 21 -19.19 22.06 35.00
CA VAL A 21 -18.62 20.81 34.44
C VAL A 21 -18.73 20.75 32.91
N ASP A 22 -19.33 21.73 32.25
CA ASP A 22 -19.53 21.73 30.79
C ASP A 22 -18.68 22.77 30.06
N GLU A 23 -17.41 22.90 30.44
CA GLU A 23 -16.36 23.41 29.54
C GLU A 23 -15.55 22.20 29.10
N GLY A 24 -16.23 21.29 28.39
CA GLY A 24 -15.62 20.15 27.75
C GLY A 24 -14.53 20.65 26.81
N PHE A 25 -13.28 20.33 27.16
CA PHE A 25 -12.12 20.47 26.30
C PHE A 25 -12.46 19.89 24.93
N VAL A 26 -12.66 20.77 23.94
CA VAL A 26 -12.56 20.39 22.54
C VAL A 26 -11.09 20.04 22.33
N SER A 27 -10.74 18.79 22.60
CA SER A 27 -9.50 18.20 22.12
C SER A 27 -9.62 18.16 20.60
N VAL A 28 -9.24 19.26 19.96
CA VAL A 28 -8.81 19.23 18.58
C VAL A 28 -7.51 18.46 18.61
N SER A 29 -7.61 17.14 18.59
CA SER A 29 -6.54 16.28 18.13
C SER A 29 -6.37 16.58 16.64
N ALA A 30 -5.73 17.71 16.35
CA ALA A 30 -4.83 17.77 15.23
C ALA A 30 -3.69 16.84 15.62
N ALA A 31 -3.88 15.54 15.41
CA ALA A 31 -2.75 14.68 15.12
C ALA A 31 -2.02 15.43 14.01
N ALA A 32 -0.88 16.03 14.35
CA ALA A 32 0.02 16.57 13.34
C ALA A 32 0.21 15.40 12.39
N ALA A 33 -0.40 15.47 11.21
CA ALA A 33 -0.18 14.48 10.18
C ALA A 33 1.32 14.54 9.96
N ALA A 34 2.06 13.58 10.52
CA ALA A 34 3.47 13.44 10.27
C ALA A 34 3.59 13.53 8.75
N GLU A 35 4.35 14.52 8.25
CA GLU A 35 4.40 14.77 6.82
C GLU A 35 4.79 13.46 6.14
N SER A 36 3.82 12.85 5.45
CA SER A 36 4.00 11.51 4.88
C SER A 36 5.14 11.57 3.87
N VAL A 37 6.15 10.71 4.05
CA VAL A 37 7.39 10.72 3.27
C VAL A 37 7.09 10.52 1.77
N GLU A 38 7.72 11.31 0.90
CA GLU A 38 7.59 11.13 -0.56
C GLU A 38 8.32 9.88 -1.03
N ILE A 39 7.69 9.15 -1.95
CA ILE A 39 8.28 7.98 -2.59
C ILE A 39 8.92 8.42 -3.90
N THR A 40 10.22 8.15 -3.99
CA THR A 40 11.06 8.48 -5.13
C THR A 40 11.53 7.21 -5.83
N TYR A 41 11.95 7.32 -7.09
CA TYR A 41 12.61 6.21 -7.76
C TYR A 41 13.86 5.76 -6.99
N GLY A 42 14.09 4.44 -6.95
CA GLY A 42 15.15 3.82 -6.17
C GLY A 42 14.78 3.58 -4.70
N SER A 43 13.67 4.13 -4.20
CA SER A 43 13.15 3.78 -2.88
C SER A 43 12.79 2.29 -2.82
N VAL A 44 13.04 1.71 -1.66
CA VAL A 44 12.64 0.34 -1.32
C VAL A 44 11.36 0.43 -0.51
N ILE A 45 10.32 -0.30 -0.91
CA ILE A 45 9.01 -0.27 -0.23
C ILE A 45 8.51 -1.69 0.03
N LYS A 46 7.65 -1.83 1.04
CA LYS A 46 6.66 -2.90 1.04
C LYS A 46 5.33 -2.33 0.55
N LEU A 47 4.58 -3.12 -0.19
CA LEU A 47 3.26 -2.73 -0.67
C LEU A 47 2.20 -3.50 0.11
N MET A 48 1.49 -2.82 1.01
CA MET A 48 0.49 -3.42 1.89
C MET A 48 -0.89 -3.35 1.24
N HIS A 49 -1.57 -4.49 1.13
CA HIS A 49 -2.96 -4.55 0.71
C HIS A 49 -3.87 -3.94 1.78
N GLU A 50 -4.66 -2.93 1.42
CA GLU A 50 -5.43 -2.12 2.37
C GLU A 50 -6.36 -2.97 3.25
N LYS A 51 -7.07 -3.91 2.65
CA LYS A 51 -8.15 -4.63 3.32
C LYS A 51 -7.64 -5.74 4.23
N THR A 52 -6.67 -6.52 3.77
CA THR A 52 -6.16 -7.70 4.51
C THR A 52 -4.89 -7.42 5.29
N LYS A 53 -4.21 -6.31 5.02
CA LYS A 53 -2.91 -5.93 5.60
C LYS A 53 -1.76 -6.87 5.21
N PHE A 54 -1.95 -7.75 4.24
CA PHE A 54 -0.89 -8.60 3.71
C PHE A 54 0.04 -7.76 2.83
N ARG A 55 1.34 -8.09 2.80
CA ARG A 55 2.33 -7.40 1.97
C ARG A 55 2.51 -8.16 0.66
N LEU A 56 2.66 -7.42 -0.43
CA LEU A 56 3.08 -7.97 -1.72
C LEU A 56 4.41 -8.68 -1.54
N HIS A 57 4.47 -9.94 -1.95
CA HIS A 57 5.55 -10.86 -1.61
C HIS A 57 5.87 -11.77 -2.79
N SER A 58 7.14 -12.15 -2.93
CA SER A 58 7.59 -13.16 -3.89
C SER A 58 8.68 -14.05 -3.29
N HIS A 59 8.85 -15.25 -3.81
CA HIS A 59 9.85 -16.22 -3.33
C HIS A 59 10.30 -17.11 -4.47
N ASP A 60 11.34 -17.92 -4.27
CA ASP A 60 11.86 -18.82 -5.31
C ASP A 60 11.03 -20.11 -5.46
N VAL A 61 9.74 -19.93 -5.74
CA VAL A 61 8.79 -20.99 -6.06
C VAL A 61 8.01 -20.56 -7.30
N PRO A 62 7.98 -21.35 -8.38
CA PRO A 62 7.16 -21.07 -9.55
C PRO A 62 5.70 -21.51 -9.34
N TYR A 63 4.79 -20.93 -10.10
CA TYR A 63 3.45 -21.49 -10.24
C TYR A 63 3.50 -22.86 -10.92
N GLY A 64 2.65 -23.79 -10.49
CA GLY A 64 2.45 -25.08 -11.16
C GLY A 64 1.42 -25.02 -12.30
N SER A 65 0.84 -23.85 -12.55
CA SER A 65 -0.21 -23.58 -13.52
C SER A 65 0.10 -22.28 -14.27
N GLY A 66 -0.77 -21.90 -15.20
CA GLY A 66 -0.67 -20.60 -15.89
C GLY A 66 0.63 -20.50 -16.68
N SER A 67 1.44 -19.48 -16.42
CA SER A 67 2.70 -19.27 -17.13
C SER A 67 3.86 -20.15 -16.65
N GLY A 68 3.75 -20.73 -15.45
CA GLY A 68 4.87 -21.41 -14.79
C GLY A 68 5.97 -20.46 -14.26
N GLN A 69 5.76 -19.15 -14.30
CA GLN A 69 6.71 -18.16 -13.77
C GLN A 69 6.74 -18.13 -12.23
N GLN A 70 7.68 -17.37 -11.66
CA GLN A 70 7.82 -17.22 -10.20
C GLN A 70 6.56 -16.63 -9.59
N SER A 71 6.07 -17.22 -8.49
CA SER A 71 4.79 -16.83 -7.91
C SER A 71 4.86 -15.54 -7.10
N VAL A 72 3.79 -14.75 -7.17
CA VAL A 72 3.56 -13.54 -6.36
C VAL A 72 2.35 -13.76 -5.46
N THR A 73 2.47 -13.31 -4.22
CA THR A 73 1.54 -13.65 -3.15
C THR A 73 1.34 -12.47 -2.21
N GLY A 74 0.32 -12.55 -1.35
CA GLY A 74 0.22 -11.72 -0.16
C GLY A 74 0.82 -12.47 1.03
N PHE A 75 1.73 -11.84 1.78
CA PHE A 75 2.34 -12.40 2.98
C PHE A 75 1.87 -11.68 4.25
N PRO A 76 1.49 -12.41 5.32
CA PRO A 76 0.95 -11.79 6.54
C PRO A 76 2.00 -11.16 7.45
N ASN A 77 3.24 -11.69 7.46
CA ASN A 77 4.24 -11.22 8.40
C ASN A 77 4.79 -9.86 7.97
N VAL A 78 4.93 -8.97 8.96
CA VAL A 78 5.52 -7.66 8.79
C VAL A 78 7.02 -7.79 8.57
N ASP A 79 7.70 -8.61 9.36
CA ASP A 79 9.16 -8.73 9.32
C ASP A 79 9.59 -9.83 8.33
N ASP A 80 9.56 -9.48 7.05
CA ASP A 80 9.96 -10.37 5.98
C ASP A 80 10.71 -9.62 4.86
N SER A 81 11.88 -10.14 4.51
CA SER A 81 12.76 -9.55 3.49
C SER A 81 12.28 -9.77 2.06
N ASN A 82 11.44 -10.79 1.82
CA ASN A 82 10.88 -11.13 0.52
C ASN A 82 9.68 -10.23 0.15
N SER A 83 9.32 -9.30 1.03
CA SER A 83 8.26 -8.32 0.81
C SER A 83 8.79 -6.97 0.33
N TYR A 84 10.11 -6.85 0.11
CA TYR A 84 10.74 -5.61 -0.36
C TYR A 84 10.82 -5.52 -1.88
N TRP A 85 10.40 -4.36 -2.39
CA TRP A 85 10.36 -4.01 -3.81
C TRP A 85 11.06 -2.68 -4.05
N ILE A 86 11.89 -2.61 -5.08
CA ILE A 86 12.52 -1.35 -5.53
C ILE A 86 11.63 -0.72 -6.60
N VAL A 87 11.31 0.56 -6.42
CA VAL A 87 10.57 1.32 -7.43
C VAL A 87 11.53 1.78 -8.53
N ARG A 88 11.24 1.44 -9.79
CA ARG A 88 12.11 1.73 -10.94
C ARG A 88 11.32 2.45 -12.05
N PRO A 89 11.98 3.34 -12.81
CA PRO A 89 11.36 3.93 -14.00
C PRO A 89 11.26 2.91 -15.14
N THR A 90 10.51 3.23 -16.20
CA THR A 90 10.54 2.49 -17.47
C THR A 90 11.89 2.64 -18.17
N HIS A 91 12.18 1.80 -19.16
CA HIS A 91 13.47 1.84 -19.87
C HIS A 91 13.72 3.15 -20.61
N ASP A 92 12.68 3.73 -21.21
CA ASP A 92 12.78 4.96 -22.03
C ASP A 92 12.62 6.25 -21.21
N SER A 93 12.48 6.16 -19.89
CA SER A 93 12.34 7.34 -19.04
C SER A 93 13.69 8.01 -18.78
N SER A 94 13.68 9.34 -18.69
CA SER A 94 14.83 10.14 -18.24
C SER A 94 14.89 10.29 -16.70
N ASP A 95 13.89 9.78 -15.98
CA ASP A 95 13.78 9.82 -14.52
C ASP A 95 14.96 9.11 -13.85
N LYS A 96 15.42 9.67 -12.73
CA LYS A 96 16.58 9.21 -11.97
C LYS A 96 16.18 8.81 -10.56
N GLN A 97 17.05 8.06 -9.89
CA GLN A 97 16.89 7.80 -8.45
C GLN A 97 16.78 9.12 -7.68
N GLY A 98 15.83 9.20 -6.74
CA GLY A 98 15.51 10.42 -6.01
C GLY A 98 14.46 11.32 -6.67
N ASP A 99 14.07 11.06 -7.92
CA ASP A 99 12.99 11.83 -8.56
C ASP A 99 11.62 11.38 -8.01
N ALA A 100 10.76 12.37 -7.73
CA ALA A 100 9.43 12.16 -7.17
C ALA A 100 8.45 11.57 -8.20
N ILE A 101 7.61 10.64 -7.78
CA ILE A 101 6.70 9.90 -8.67
C ILE A 101 5.29 10.49 -8.60
N LYS A 102 4.74 10.88 -9.75
CA LYS A 102 3.41 11.50 -9.84
C LYS A 102 2.31 10.49 -10.12
N SER A 103 1.07 10.84 -9.79
CA SER A 103 -0.10 10.06 -10.22
C SER A 103 -0.14 9.98 -11.75
N GLY A 104 -0.46 8.79 -12.28
CA GLY A 104 -0.50 8.50 -13.70
C GLY A 104 0.84 8.07 -14.30
N THR A 105 1.96 8.20 -13.58
CA THR A 105 3.27 7.72 -14.04
C THR A 105 3.29 6.20 -14.17
N ILE A 106 3.99 5.69 -15.19
CA ILE A 106 4.25 4.26 -15.36
C ILE A 106 5.55 3.92 -14.65
N ILE A 107 5.50 2.92 -13.78
CA ILE A 107 6.61 2.43 -12.98
C ILE A 107 6.82 0.93 -13.22
N ARG A 108 7.96 0.43 -12.76
CA ARG A 108 8.23 -0.99 -12.55
C ARG A 108 8.54 -1.24 -11.09
N LEU A 109 8.23 -2.45 -10.61
CA LEU A 109 8.59 -2.90 -9.26
C LEU A 109 9.50 -4.12 -9.37
N GLN A 110 10.70 -4.01 -8.83
CA GLN A 110 11.68 -5.10 -8.83
C GLN A 110 11.72 -5.76 -7.46
N HIS A 111 11.47 -7.06 -7.40
CA HIS A 111 11.60 -7.82 -6.16
C HIS A 111 13.07 -7.87 -5.73
N MET A 112 13.36 -7.41 -4.51
CA MET A 112 14.75 -7.20 -4.08
C MET A 112 15.59 -8.47 -4.10
N LYS A 113 15.03 -9.57 -3.59
CA LYS A 113 15.80 -10.80 -3.38
C LYS A 113 16.06 -11.57 -4.66
N THR A 114 15.05 -11.68 -5.53
CA THR A 114 15.15 -12.49 -6.76
C THR A 114 15.50 -11.67 -8.00
N ARG A 115 15.54 -10.34 -7.90
CA ARG A 115 15.83 -9.40 -9.00
C ARG A 115 14.84 -9.45 -10.16
N LYS A 116 13.72 -10.16 -9.99
CA LYS A 116 12.63 -10.29 -10.96
C LYS A 116 11.66 -9.12 -10.87
N TRP A 117 10.94 -8.88 -11.95
CA TRP A 117 9.98 -7.79 -12.09
C TRP A 117 8.57 -8.26 -11.75
N LEU A 118 7.79 -7.41 -11.07
CA LEU A 118 6.36 -7.64 -10.94
C LEU A 118 5.73 -7.58 -12.33
N HIS A 119 5.16 -8.70 -12.76
CA HIS A 119 4.75 -8.94 -14.13
C HIS A 119 3.29 -9.39 -14.20
N SER A 120 2.63 -9.12 -15.32
CA SER A 120 1.31 -9.70 -15.61
C SER A 120 1.10 -9.85 -17.11
N HIS A 121 0.14 -10.71 -17.47
CA HIS A 121 -0.08 -11.19 -18.83
C HIS A 121 -1.43 -11.90 -18.94
N LEU A 122 -1.75 -12.45 -20.11
CA LEU A 122 -3.01 -13.13 -20.39
C LEU A 122 -3.03 -14.62 -19.98
N HIS A 123 -2.50 -14.92 -18.79
CA HIS A 123 -2.65 -16.23 -18.13
C HIS A 123 -3.68 -16.14 -17.00
N ALA A 124 -4.34 -17.27 -16.72
CA ALA A 124 -5.30 -17.39 -15.62
C ALA A 124 -4.56 -17.54 -14.28
N SER A 125 -4.99 -16.78 -13.26
CA SER A 125 -4.42 -16.86 -11.92
C SER A 125 -4.77 -18.18 -11.21
N PRO A 126 -3.90 -18.71 -10.32
CA PRO A 126 -3.99 -20.10 -9.87
C PRO A 126 -5.24 -20.48 -9.06
N ILE A 127 -5.86 -19.54 -8.33
CA ILE A 127 -7.01 -19.81 -7.47
C ILE A 127 -8.30 -19.25 -8.08
N SER A 128 -8.29 -17.98 -8.50
CA SER A 128 -9.51 -17.30 -8.97
C SER A 128 -9.72 -17.27 -10.48
N GLY A 129 -8.72 -17.66 -11.28
CA GLY A 129 -8.78 -17.59 -12.74
C GLY A 129 -8.85 -16.15 -13.29
N ASN A 130 -8.45 -15.16 -12.50
CA ASN A 130 -8.28 -13.77 -12.94
C ASN A 130 -7.00 -13.64 -13.77
N LEU A 131 -6.48 -12.42 -14.00
CA LEU A 131 -5.18 -12.28 -14.66
C LEU A 131 -4.08 -12.71 -13.70
N GLU A 132 -3.18 -13.59 -14.15
CA GLU A 132 -2.02 -13.99 -13.37
C GLU A 132 -1.08 -12.80 -13.14
N VAL A 133 -0.58 -12.68 -11.91
CA VAL A 133 0.51 -11.78 -11.53
C VAL A 133 1.66 -12.64 -11.05
N SER A 134 2.84 -12.39 -11.59
CA SER A 134 4.03 -13.22 -11.44
C SER A 134 5.29 -12.34 -11.24
N CYS A 135 6.41 -13.00 -10.96
CA CYS A 135 7.74 -12.41 -11.05
C CYS A 135 8.44 -12.93 -12.32
N PHE A 136 8.82 -12.04 -13.23
CA PHE A 136 9.42 -12.37 -14.52
C PHE A 136 10.83 -11.79 -14.70
N GLY A 137 11.62 -12.41 -15.58
CA GLY A 137 12.91 -11.89 -16.03
C GLY A 137 13.99 -11.78 -14.96
N ALA A 138 14.82 -10.74 -15.09
CA ALA A 138 15.98 -10.42 -14.26
C ALA A 138 16.41 -8.95 -14.52
N ASP A 139 17.53 -8.50 -13.93
CA ASP A 139 18.01 -7.11 -14.06
C ASP A 139 18.08 -6.55 -15.50
N GLY A 140 18.48 -7.38 -16.48
CA GLY A 140 18.56 -7.00 -17.91
C GLY A 140 17.42 -7.54 -18.77
N GLU A 141 16.44 -8.21 -18.17
CA GLU A 141 15.34 -8.87 -18.86
C GLU A 141 14.03 -8.33 -18.30
N SER A 142 13.47 -7.34 -19.00
CA SER A 142 12.24 -6.65 -18.64
C SER A 142 11.56 -6.12 -19.90
N ASP A 143 10.24 -6.25 -19.96
CA ASP A 143 9.40 -5.82 -21.08
C ASP A 143 8.18 -4.99 -20.60
N THR A 144 7.22 -4.73 -21.50
CA THR A 144 6.02 -3.94 -21.17
C THR A 144 5.06 -4.65 -20.22
N GLY A 145 5.17 -5.98 -20.07
CA GLY A 145 4.41 -6.75 -19.08
C GLY A 145 4.82 -6.45 -17.64
N ASP A 146 5.93 -5.73 -17.44
CA ASP A 146 6.37 -5.23 -16.15
C ASP A 146 5.84 -3.82 -15.82
N TYR A 147 5.08 -3.20 -16.72
CA TYR A 147 4.71 -1.79 -16.63
C TYR A 147 3.40 -1.61 -15.86
N TRP A 148 3.47 -0.86 -14.76
CA TRP A 148 2.32 -0.56 -13.90
C TRP A 148 2.10 0.94 -13.83
N ARG A 149 0.91 1.39 -14.22
CA ARG A 149 0.48 2.77 -14.01
C ARG A 149 0.09 2.96 -12.55
N LEU A 150 0.76 3.90 -11.88
CA LEU A 150 0.40 4.34 -10.55
C LEU A 150 -0.86 5.22 -10.61
N GLU A 151 -1.89 4.88 -9.85
CA GLU A 151 -3.07 5.72 -9.66
C GLU A 151 -3.20 6.06 -8.19
N ILE A 152 -3.04 7.34 -7.85
CA ILE A 152 -3.27 7.83 -6.50
C ILE A 152 -4.76 8.05 -6.29
N GLU A 153 -5.33 7.45 -5.24
CA GLU A 153 -6.72 7.66 -4.86
C GLU A 153 -6.85 8.94 -4.01
N GLY A 154 -7.80 9.81 -4.36
CA GLY A 154 -7.99 11.12 -3.73
C GLY A 154 -7.29 12.26 -4.50
N SER A 155 -6.91 13.33 -3.79
CA SER A 155 -6.40 14.57 -4.39
C SER A 155 -4.86 14.66 -4.46
N GLY A 156 -4.15 13.63 -4.00
CA GLY A 156 -2.70 13.59 -3.99
C GLY A 156 -2.10 13.58 -5.40
N LYS A 157 -1.05 14.39 -5.61
CA LYS A 157 -0.37 14.53 -6.90
C LYS A 157 0.92 13.70 -7.00
N THR A 158 1.63 13.57 -5.89
CA THR A 158 2.90 12.85 -5.74
C THR A 158 2.69 11.68 -4.80
N TRP A 159 3.32 10.54 -5.10
CA TRP A 159 3.21 9.32 -4.32
C TRP A 159 3.90 9.47 -2.97
N ARG A 160 3.17 9.17 -1.90
CA ARG A 160 3.65 9.24 -0.52
C ARG A 160 3.39 7.94 0.22
N GLN A 161 4.17 7.71 1.28
CA GLN A 161 3.92 6.64 2.23
C GLN A 161 2.49 6.73 2.80
N ASP A 162 1.87 5.59 3.08
CA ASP A 162 0.52 5.47 3.65
C ASP A 162 -0.61 6.06 2.79
N GLN A 163 -0.27 6.49 1.57
CA GLN A 163 -1.25 6.95 0.60
C GLN A 163 -1.93 5.76 -0.06
N ARG A 164 -3.25 5.85 -0.21
CA ARG A 164 -4.06 4.87 -0.94
C ARG A 164 -3.77 4.99 -2.42
N VAL A 165 -3.29 3.90 -3.02
CA VAL A 165 -2.95 3.84 -4.44
C VAL A 165 -3.48 2.56 -5.08
N ARG A 166 -3.53 2.56 -6.40
CA ARG A 166 -3.70 1.37 -7.24
C ARG A 166 -2.54 1.28 -8.21
N LEU A 167 -2.21 0.04 -8.58
CA LEU A 167 -1.28 -0.24 -9.66
C LEU A 167 -2.07 -0.92 -10.77
N ARG A 168 -2.19 -0.25 -11.93
CA ARG A 168 -2.89 -0.80 -13.09
C ARG A 168 -1.87 -1.29 -14.10
N HIS A 169 -1.86 -2.58 -14.38
CA HIS A 169 -1.02 -3.18 -15.40
C HIS A 169 -1.34 -2.55 -16.76
N VAL A 170 -0.33 -2.06 -17.47
CA VAL A 170 -0.51 -1.25 -18.68
C VAL A 170 -1.09 -2.09 -19.81
N ASP A 171 -0.54 -3.29 -20.06
CA ASP A 171 -0.90 -4.09 -21.24
C ASP A 171 -2.28 -4.76 -21.10
N THR A 172 -2.63 -5.22 -19.90
CA THR A 172 -3.91 -5.95 -19.67
C THR A 172 -5.03 -5.07 -19.13
N GLY A 173 -4.69 -3.90 -18.60
CA GLY A 173 -5.59 -3.01 -17.88
C GLY A 173 -6.03 -3.53 -16.49
N GLY A 174 -5.50 -4.66 -16.01
CA GLY A 174 -5.83 -5.24 -14.71
C GLY A 174 -5.20 -4.48 -13.54
N TYR A 175 -5.98 -4.18 -12.50
CA TYR A 175 -5.46 -3.64 -11.24
C TYR A 175 -4.87 -4.76 -10.39
N LEU A 176 -3.66 -4.54 -9.85
CA LEU A 176 -3.04 -5.41 -8.87
C LEU A 176 -4.00 -5.62 -7.70
N HIS A 177 -4.36 -6.86 -7.44
CA HIS A 177 -5.46 -7.23 -6.56
C HIS A 177 -5.03 -8.37 -5.65
N SER A 178 -5.53 -8.37 -4.43
CA SER A 178 -5.45 -9.53 -3.54
C SER A 178 -6.75 -9.67 -2.76
N HIS A 179 -6.98 -10.81 -2.15
CA HIS A 179 -8.23 -11.12 -1.45
C HIS A 179 -8.02 -12.30 -0.50
N ASP A 180 -9.04 -12.66 0.28
CA ASP A 180 -8.95 -13.77 1.22
C ASP A 180 -9.12 -15.16 0.57
N LYS A 181 -8.38 -15.40 -0.51
CA LYS A 181 -8.18 -16.74 -1.10
C LYS A 181 -6.73 -17.10 -0.90
N LYS A 182 -6.48 -18.20 -0.18
CA LYS A 182 -5.16 -18.57 0.29
C LYS A 182 -4.72 -19.92 -0.29
N TYR A 183 -3.43 -20.07 -0.50
CA TYR A 183 -2.83 -21.36 -0.81
C TYR A 183 -2.88 -22.28 0.40
N THR A 184 -3.01 -23.59 0.17
CA THR A 184 -3.21 -24.60 1.24
C THR A 184 -2.03 -25.54 1.43
N ARG A 185 -1.15 -25.68 0.43
CA ARG A 185 0.01 -26.58 0.47
C ARG A 185 1.30 -25.75 0.41
N ILE A 186 1.89 -25.64 -0.77
CA ILE A 186 3.02 -24.76 -1.02
C ILE A 186 2.56 -23.31 -0.86
N ALA A 187 3.38 -22.49 -0.21
CA ALA A 187 3.02 -21.13 0.20
C ALA A 187 1.75 -21.07 1.10
N GLY A 188 1.50 -22.13 1.88
CA GLY A 188 0.32 -22.25 2.75
C GLY A 188 0.05 -21.00 3.59
N GLY A 189 -1.19 -20.51 3.55
CA GLY A 189 -1.64 -19.32 4.29
C GLY A 189 -1.37 -17.99 3.59
N GLN A 190 -0.56 -17.97 2.54
CA GLN A 190 -0.34 -16.77 1.71
C GLN A 190 -1.54 -16.53 0.79
N GLN A 191 -1.87 -15.28 0.52
CA GLN A 191 -2.99 -14.89 -0.34
C GLN A 191 -2.61 -14.92 -1.82
N GLU A 192 -3.57 -15.26 -2.69
CA GLU A 192 -3.43 -15.04 -4.12
C GLU A 192 -3.27 -13.53 -4.40
N VAL A 193 -2.34 -13.20 -5.30
CA VAL A 193 -2.27 -11.90 -5.96
C VAL A 193 -2.58 -12.11 -7.44
N CYS A 194 -3.46 -11.28 -7.99
CA CYS A 194 -3.93 -11.38 -9.37
C CYS A 194 -4.26 -9.99 -9.92
N GLY A 195 -4.61 -9.91 -11.21
CA GLY A 195 -5.09 -8.71 -11.86
C GLY A 195 -6.60 -8.76 -12.08
N VAL A 196 -7.31 -7.71 -11.65
CA VAL A 196 -8.77 -7.57 -11.85
C VAL A 196 -9.05 -6.28 -12.61
N ARG A 197 -9.84 -6.30 -13.69
CA ARG A 197 -10.05 -5.14 -14.58
C ARG A 197 -10.87 -4.01 -13.97
N GLU A 198 -11.61 -4.28 -12.90
CA GLU A 198 -12.46 -3.30 -12.22
C GLU A 198 -11.78 -2.72 -10.99
N LYS A 199 -12.04 -1.44 -10.69
CA LYS A 199 -11.69 -0.87 -9.39
C LYS A 199 -12.57 -1.49 -8.31
N ARG A 200 -11.92 -2.01 -7.27
CA ARG A 200 -12.55 -2.67 -6.11
C ARG A 200 -11.87 -2.20 -4.82
N PRO A 201 -12.49 -2.38 -3.64
CA PRO A 201 -11.79 -2.17 -2.37
C PRO A 201 -10.53 -3.06 -2.24
N ASP A 202 -10.59 -4.28 -2.79
CA ASP A 202 -9.55 -5.31 -2.76
C ASP A 202 -8.38 -5.10 -3.76
N ASN A 203 -8.32 -3.94 -4.43
CA ASN A 203 -7.15 -3.52 -5.21
C ASN A 203 -6.67 -2.13 -4.82
N ILE A 204 -6.77 -1.81 -3.52
CA ILE A 204 -6.15 -0.65 -2.90
C ILE A 204 -4.93 -1.10 -2.11
N TRP A 205 -3.83 -0.39 -2.31
CA TRP A 205 -2.54 -0.66 -1.71
C TRP A 205 -1.99 0.60 -1.06
N LEU A 206 -1.10 0.41 -0.09
CA LEU A 206 -0.36 1.47 0.57
C LEU A 206 1.11 1.09 0.58
N ALA A 207 1.98 2.02 0.24
CA ALA A 207 3.41 1.82 0.46
C ALA A 207 3.72 2.02 1.95
N ALA A 208 4.43 1.07 2.54
CA ALA A 208 4.73 1.02 3.98
C ALA A 208 6.14 0.46 4.21
N GLU A 209 6.68 0.71 5.41
CA GLU A 209 7.89 0.06 5.95
C GLU A 209 9.10 0.15 5.01
N GLY A 210 9.20 1.23 4.25
CA GLY A 210 10.21 1.43 3.22
C GLY A 210 11.47 2.14 3.70
N VAL A 211 12.49 2.11 2.82
CA VAL A 211 13.66 2.98 2.87
C VAL A 211 13.52 3.96 1.71
N TYR A 212 13.26 5.23 2.03
CA TYR A 212 12.96 6.27 1.06
C TYR A 212 14.20 7.10 0.74
N LEU A 213 14.53 7.23 -0.54
CA LEU A 213 15.64 8.07 -0.97
C LEU A 213 15.24 9.56 -0.90
N PRO A 214 16.18 10.47 -0.55
CA PRO A 214 15.92 11.91 -0.58
C PRO A 214 15.40 12.38 -1.94
N VAL A 215 14.56 13.41 -1.92
CA VAL A 215 14.02 13.99 -3.15
C VAL A 215 15.11 14.85 -3.80
N ASN A 216 15.37 14.62 -5.08
CA ASN A 216 16.31 15.45 -5.82
C ASN A 216 15.81 16.90 -5.85
N GLY A 217 16.65 17.84 -5.42
CA GLY A 217 16.34 19.27 -5.42
C GLY A 217 15.66 19.81 -4.16
N SER A 218 15.33 18.98 -3.16
CA SER A 218 15.00 19.48 -1.82
C SER A 218 16.29 19.84 -1.08
N LYS A 219 16.57 21.14 -0.91
CA LYS A 219 17.53 21.66 0.06
C LYS A 219 16.81 22.02 1.35
#